data_AF-A0A2P4XJI5-F1
#
_entry.id   AF-A0A2P4XJI5-F1
#
_cell.length_a   1.000
_cell.length_b   1.000
_cell.length_c   1.000
_cell.angle_alpha   90.00
_cell.angle_beta   90.00
_cell.angle_gamma   90.00
#
_symmetry.space_group_name_H-M   'P 1'
#
loop_
_entity.id
_entity.type
_entity.pdbx_description
1 polymer ?
#
loop_
_entity_poly.entity_id
_entity_poly.type
_entity_poly.pdbx_seq_one_letter_code
_entity_poly.pdbx_strand_id
1 'polypeptide(L)'
;MAATGWEVYDQHHSGGLQLEKAVDLYRGSWGITRSAAAYASSPLGMFFYFISKKRWYHIAKESEVYRIKCMPSVAAAQHVKQLEALAKDPTKKVQSLEVLIEKLTKTRSISRNTTHRGSAGCAVAVRPHGWA
;
A
#
# COMPACT_ATOMS: atom_id res chain seq x y z
N MET A 1 -27.95 4.74 19.17
CA MET A 1 -26.67 5.23 18.59
C MET A 1 -26.35 4.35 17.39
N ALA A 2 -26.61 4.84 16.18
CA ALA A 2 -26.36 4.10 14.95
C ALA A 2 -24.90 4.28 14.54
N ALA A 3 -24.10 3.21 14.63
CA ALA A 3 -22.80 3.20 14.00
C ALA A 3 -23.01 3.15 12.48
N THR A 4 -22.86 4.29 11.80
CA THR A 4 -22.72 4.35 10.33
C THR A 4 -21.34 3.80 9.96
N GLY A 5 -21.15 2.51 10.17
CA GLY A 5 -19.90 1.80 9.90
C GLY A 5 -19.90 1.22 8.50
N TRP A 6 -18.82 1.41 7.77
CA TRP A 6 -18.58 0.70 6.52
C TRP A 6 -18.37 -0.79 6.83
N GLU A 7 -19.05 -1.68 6.09
CA GLU A 7 -18.85 -3.12 6.24
C GLU A 7 -17.55 -3.54 5.56
N VAL A 8 -16.62 -4.07 6.35
CA VAL A 8 -15.28 -4.44 5.93
C VAL A 8 -15.25 -5.89 5.50
N TYR A 9 -15.01 -6.14 4.21
CA TYR A 9 -14.83 -7.49 3.67
C TYR A 9 -13.35 -7.75 3.41
N ASP A 10 -12.79 -8.73 4.12
CA ASP A 10 -11.46 -9.26 3.86
C ASP A 10 -11.52 -10.66 3.21
N GLN A 11 -10.37 -11.22 2.85
CA GLN A 11 -10.30 -12.51 2.15
C GLN A 11 -10.99 -13.66 2.90
N HIS A 12 -10.98 -13.64 4.25
CA HIS A 12 -11.60 -14.67 5.08
C HIS A 12 -13.11 -14.48 5.22
N HIS A 13 -13.60 -13.25 5.09
CA HIS A 13 -15.01 -12.90 5.20
C HIS A 13 -15.70 -12.71 3.84
N SER A 14 -14.96 -12.82 2.73
CA SER A 14 -15.46 -12.66 1.36
C SER A 14 -16.59 -13.62 0.98
N GLY A 15 -16.66 -14.80 1.61
CA GLY A 15 -17.74 -15.77 1.41
C GLY A 15 -19.10 -15.35 2.00
N GLY A 16 -19.11 -14.36 2.90
CA GLY A 16 -20.33 -13.82 3.50
C GLY A 16 -21.06 -12.79 2.63
N LEU A 17 -20.39 -12.22 1.63
CA LEU A 17 -20.99 -11.21 0.75
C LEU A 17 -21.81 -11.88 -0.37
N GLN A 18 -23.11 -12.01 -0.15
CA GLN A 18 -24.06 -12.47 -1.17
C GLN A 18 -24.57 -11.27 -1.98
N LEU A 19 -24.06 -11.11 -3.21
CA LEU A 19 -24.60 -10.15 -4.17
C LEU A 19 -25.72 -10.80 -4.99
N GLU A 20 -26.96 -10.61 -4.53
CA GLU A 20 -28.19 -11.04 -5.21
C GLU A 20 -28.26 -10.62 -6.70
N LYS A 21 -27.60 -9.52 -7.07
CA LYS A 21 -27.60 -8.99 -8.46
C LYS A 21 -26.45 -9.45 -9.34
N ALA A 22 -25.40 -10.07 -8.79
CA ALA A 22 -24.26 -10.52 -9.60
C ALA A 22 -24.62 -11.74 -10.47
N VAL A 23 -25.64 -12.49 -10.05
CA VAL A 23 -26.09 -13.73 -10.70
C VAL A 23 -26.77 -13.49 -12.05
N ASP A 24 -27.34 -12.30 -12.27
CA ASP A 24 -28.06 -11.97 -13.51
C ASP A 24 -27.18 -11.38 -14.62
N LEU A 25 -25.96 -10.90 -14.30
CA LEU A 25 -25.09 -10.26 -15.29
C LEU A 25 -24.32 -11.26 -16.18
N TYR A 26 -24.14 -12.49 -15.72
CA TYR A 26 -23.43 -13.54 -16.44
C TYR A 26 -24.20 -14.86 -16.34
N ARG A 27 -25.00 -15.20 -17.36
CA ARG A 27 -25.65 -16.52 -17.48
C ARG A 27 -24.76 -17.46 -18.31
N GLY A 28 -24.49 -18.65 -17.79
CA GLY A 28 -23.71 -19.71 -18.46
C GLY A 28 -22.62 -20.31 -17.56
N SER A 29 -21.85 -21.28 -18.09
CA SER A 29 -20.74 -21.92 -17.37
C SER A 29 -19.48 -21.05 -17.24
N TRP A 30 -19.48 -19.86 -17.86
CA TRP A 30 -18.37 -18.93 -17.92
C TRP A 30 -18.82 -17.58 -17.36
N GLY A 31 -18.21 -17.13 -16.27
CA GLY A 31 -18.63 -15.90 -15.59
C GLY A 31 -17.71 -15.53 -14.42
N ILE A 32 -17.97 -14.35 -13.84
CA ILE A 32 -17.24 -13.86 -12.67
C ILE A 32 -17.48 -14.81 -11.49
N THR A 33 -16.43 -15.13 -10.73
CA THR A 33 -16.59 -15.95 -9.52
C THR A 33 -17.38 -15.18 -8.46
N ARG A 34 -18.12 -15.87 -7.58
CA ARG A 34 -18.84 -15.24 -6.46
C ARG A 34 -17.91 -14.35 -5.61
N SER A 35 -16.66 -14.77 -5.43
CA SER A 35 -15.62 -13.99 -4.75
C SER A 35 -15.25 -12.71 -5.53
N ALA A 36 -15.01 -12.78 -6.83
CA ALA A 36 -14.69 -11.59 -7.63
C ALA A 36 -15.88 -10.61 -7.65
N ALA A 37 -17.11 -11.10 -7.71
CA ALA A 37 -18.31 -10.27 -7.63
C ALA A 37 -18.36 -9.48 -6.31
N ALA A 38 -18.09 -10.13 -5.18
CA ALA A 38 -18.02 -9.50 -3.85
C ALA A 38 -17.08 -8.29 -3.83
N TYR A 39 -15.89 -8.43 -4.42
CA TYR A 39 -14.89 -7.37 -4.50
C TYR A 39 -15.19 -6.31 -5.57
N ALA A 40 -16.03 -6.59 -6.57
CA ALA A 40 -16.37 -5.68 -7.66
C ALA A 40 -17.22 -4.47 -7.23
N SER A 41 -17.82 -4.54 -6.04
CA SER A 41 -18.58 -3.44 -5.43
C SER A 41 -17.74 -2.18 -5.20
N SER A 42 -16.41 -2.31 -5.15
CA SER A 42 -15.45 -1.21 -5.05
C SER A 42 -14.32 -1.39 -6.06
N PRO A 43 -13.98 -0.38 -6.88
CA PRO A 43 -12.81 -0.44 -7.77
C PRO A 43 -11.52 -0.81 -7.03
N LEU A 44 -11.39 -0.35 -5.78
CA LEU A 44 -10.25 -0.67 -4.93
C LEU A 44 -10.32 -2.12 -4.41
N GLY A 45 -11.52 -2.65 -4.17
CA GLY A 45 -11.69 -4.05 -3.81
C GLY A 45 -11.24 -5.00 -4.90
N MET A 46 -11.56 -4.69 -6.15
CA MET A 46 -11.10 -5.46 -7.31
C MET A 46 -9.56 -5.43 -7.43
N PHE A 47 -8.92 -4.29 -7.13
CA PHE A 47 -7.46 -4.19 -7.10
C PHE A 47 -6.84 -5.14 -6.05
N PHE A 48 -7.41 -5.23 -4.85
CA PHE A 48 -6.94 -6.15 -3.81
C PHE A 48 -7.28 -7.62 -4.09
N TYR A 49 -8.34 -7.91 -4.85
CA TYR A 49 -8.68 -9.28 -5.26
C TYR A 49 -7.55 -9.91 -6.09
N PHE A 50 -6.96 -9.16 -7.03
CA PHE A 50 -5.88 -9.66 -7.88
C PHE A 50 -4.50 -9.69 -7.18
N ILE A 51 -4.25 -8.77 -6.25
CA ILE A 51 -2.99 -8.69 -5.52
C ILE A 51 -3.13 -9.31 -4.13
N SER A 52 -2.78 -10.60 -4.03
CA SER A 52 -2.79 -11.33 -2.77
C SER A 52 -1.91 -10.67 -1.69
N LYS A 53 -2.31 -10.81 -0.42
CA LYS A 53 -1.56 -10.32 0.75
C LYS A 53 -0.08 -10.73 0.72
N LYS A 54 0.20 -11.97 0.29
CA LYS A 54 1.57 -12.49 0.15
C LYS A 54 2.42 -11.63 -0.79
N ARG A 55 1.86 -11.20 -1.93
CA ARG A 55 2.58 -10.32 -2.88
C ARG A 55 2.93 -8.98 -2.25
N TRP A 56 2.04 -8.38 -1.47
CA TRP A 56 2.34 -7.13 -0.76
C TRP A 56 3.51 -7.25 0.21
N TYR A 57 3.61 -8.35 0.95
CA TYR A 57 4.76 -8.61 1.82
C TYR A 57 6.06 -8.75 1.03
N HIS A 58 6.03 -9.44 -0.11
CA HIS A 58 7.21 -9.56 -0.98
C HIS A 58 7.64 -8.20 -1.53
N ILE A 59 6.71 -7.40 -2.03
CA ILE A 59 6.99 -6.05 -2.53
C ILE A 59 7.60 -5.18 -1.44
N ALA A 60 7.03 -5.18 -0.23
CA ALA A 60 7.56 -4.40 0.89
C ALA A 60 8.97 -4.83 1.29
N LYS A 61 9.24 -6.14 1.30
CA LYS A 61 10.55 -6.70 1.61
C LYS A 61 11.59 -6.31 0.55
N GLU A 62 11.27 -6.51 -0.73
CA GLU A 62 12.18 -6.18 -1.84
C GLU A 62 12.42 -4.67 -1.94
N SER A 63 11.39 -3.86 -1.73
CA SER A 63 11.52 -2.41 -1.68
C SER A 63 12.42 -1.95 -0.55
N GLU A 64 12.36 -2.59 0.62
CA GLU A 64 13.25 -2.28 1.74
C GLU A 64 14.69 -2.64 1.44
N VAL A 65 14.95 -3.80 0.83
CA VAL A 65 16.29 -4.21 0.38
C VAL A 65 16.84 -3.23 -0.65
N TYR A 66 16.02 -2.86 -1.64
CA TYR A 66 16.39 -1.89 -2.65
C TYR A 66 16.69 -0.52 -2.03
N ARG A 67 15.85 -0.06 -1.10
CA ARG A 67 16.05 1.20 -0.37
C ARG A 67 17.41 1.23 0.30
N ILE A 68 17.73 0.20 1.11
CA ILE A 68 19.01 0.10 1.82
C ILE A 68 20.19 0.10 0.83
N LYS A 69 20.07 -0.68 -0.25
CA LYS A 69 21.10 -0.75 -1.29
C LYS A 69 21.36 0.61 -1.97
N CYS A 70 20.31 1.42 -2.15
CA CYS A 70 20.42 2.74 -2.78
C CYS A 70 20.89 3.86 -1.85
N MET A 71 20.89 3.65 -0.53
CA MET A 71 21.24 4.72 0.44
C MET A 71 22.59 5.41 0.20
N PRO A 72 23.70 4.69 -0.10
CA PRO A 72 24.98 5.36 -0.36
C PRO A 72 24.93 6.26 -1.60
N SER A 73 24.26 5.81 -2.66
CA SER A 73 24.08 6.60 -3.89
C SER A 73 23.23 7.85 -3.65
N VAL A 74 22.16 7.72 -2.87
CA VAL A 74 21.32 8.87 -2.48
C VAL A 74 22.11 9.85 -1.61
N ALA A 75 22.91 9.36 -0.66
CA ALA A 75 23.77 10.20 0.17
C ALA A 75 24.83 10.95 -0.67
N ALA A 76 25.45 10.28 -1.64
CA ALA A 76 26.38 10.91 -2.57
C ALA A 76 25.71 12.02 -3.40
N ALA A 77 24.52 11.76 -3.95
CA ALA A 77 23.76 12.77 -4.69
C ALA A 77 23.36 13.97 -3.80
N GLN A 78 23.02 13.73 -2.53
CA GLN A 78 22.77 14.81 -1.56
C GLN A 78 24.03 15.61 -1.27
N HIS A 79 25.18 14.95 -1.12
CA HIS A 79 26.46 15.59 -0.88
C HIS A 79 26.87 16.50 -2.03
N VAL A 80 26.74 16.04 -3.27
CA VAL A 80 26.99 16.86 -4.47
C VAL A 80 26.13 18.13 -4.47
N LYS A 81 24.83 18.01 -4.16
CA LYS A 81 23.94 19.18 -4.06
C LYS A 81 24.36 20.15 -2.95
N GLN A 82 24.91 19.65 -1.84
CA GLN A 82 25.43 20.50 -0.77
C GLN A 82 26.70 21.25 -1.21
N LEU A 83 27.60 20.58 -1.94
CA LEU A 83 28.79 21.21 -2.53
C LEU A 83 28.42 22.30 -3.55
N GLU A 84 27.45 22.03 -4.42
CA GLU A 84 26.94 23.02 -5.36
C GLU A 84 26.32 24.23 -4.65
N ALA A 85 25.63 24.00 -3.53
CA ALA A 85 25.06 25.07 -2.72
C ALA A 85 26.13 25.89 -2.01
N LEU A 86 27.21 25.26 -1.54
CA LEU A 86 28.37 25.93 -0.95
C LEU A 86 29.10 26.80 -1.99
N ALA A 87 29.25 26.30 -3.22
CA ALA A 87 29.88 27.05 -4.30
C ALA A 87 29.10 28.34 -4.65
N LYS A 88 27.77 28.34 -4.48
CA LYS A 88 26.91 29.51 -4.67
C LYS A 88 26.88 30.44 -3.46
N ASP A 89 27.00 29.88 -2.26
CA ASP A 89 26.87 30.59 -0.99
C ASP A 89 27.87 30.01 0.03
N PRO A 90 29.00 30.71 0.29
CA PRO A 90 30.06 30.25 1.19
C PRO A 90 29.62 30.05 2.64
N THR A 91 28.48 30.60 3.04
CA THR A 91 27.95 30.49 4.40
C THR A 91 27.27 29.14 4.69
N LYS A 92 27.01 28.34 3.66
CA LYS A 92 26.32 27.03 3.81
C LYS A 92 27.26 25.95 4.35
N LYS A 93 26.70 25.04 5.15
CA LYS A 93 27.45 23.91 5.71
C LYS A 93 27.23 22.64 4.89
N VAL A 94 28.32 21.95 4.57
CA VAL A 94 28.32 20.63 3.92
C VAL A 94 28.48 19.56 4.99
N GLN A 95 27.67 18.52 4.94
CA GLN A 95 27.72 17.39 5.88
C GLN A 95 28.57 16.28 5.30
N SER A 96 29.22 15.48 6.15
CA SER A 96 29.94 14.31 5.65
C SER A 96 28.98 13.23 5.12
N LEU A 97 29.48 12.35 4.25
CA LEU A 97 28.69 11.26 3.66
C LEU A 97 28.14 10.32 4.73
N GLU A 98 28.90 10.05 5.79
CA GLU A 98 28.50 9.16 6.89
C GLU A 98 27.29 9.73 7.63
N VAL A 99 27.30 11.03 7.91
CA VAL A 99 26.17 11.73 8.56
C VAL A 99 24.92 11.69 7.69
N LEU A 100 25.09 11.82 6.36
CA LEU A 100 23.97 11.71 5.42
C LEU A 100 23.39 10.29 5.37
N ILE A 101 24.24 9.26 5.34
CA ILE A 101 23.81 7.85 5.39
C ILE A 101 23.09 7.56 6.72
N GLU A 102 23.63 8.02 7.86
CA GLU A 102 23.03 7.84 9.18
C GLU A 102 21.66 8.55 9.28
N LYS A 103 21.50 9.71 8.65
CA LYS A 103 20.18 10.36 8.55
C LYS A 103 19.20 9.53 7.73
N LEU A 104 19.66 8.93 6.63
CA LEU A 104 18.82 8.08 5.78
C LEU A 104 18.44 6.76 6.49
N THR A 105 19.28 6.22 7.39
CA THR A 105 18.96 4.99 8.14
C THR A 105 17.88 5.22 9.21
N LYS A 106 17.78 6.44 9.76
CA LYS A 106 16.75 6.82 10.74
C LYS A 106 15.33 6.85 10.15
N THR A 107 15.20 6.83 8.81
CA THR A 107 13.89 6.76 8.16
C THR A 107 13.21 5.42 8.47
N ARG A 108 11.91 5.45 8.81
CA ARG A 108 11.13 4.25 9.15
C ARG A 108 11.22 3.22 8.03
N SER A 109 11.40 1.94 8.39
CA SER A 109 11.42 0.85 7.42
C SER A 109 10.08 0.70 6.72
N ILE A 110 10.14 0.29 5.44
CA ILE A 110 8.96 0.03 4.63
C ILE A 110 8.22 -1.20 5.17
N SER A 111 8.94 -2.24 5.59
CA SER A 111 8.32 -3.48 6.09
C SER A 111 7.47 -3.28 7.35
N ARG A 112 7.78 -2.31 8.23
CA ARG A 112 7.08 -2.10 9.51
C ARG A 112 5.62 -1.69 9.34
N ASN A 113 5.26 -1.04 8.22
CA ASN A 113 3.88 -0.65 7.95
C ASN A 113 2.98 -1.83 7.58
N THR A 114 3.57 -2.97 7.16
CA THR A 114 2.85 -4.19 6.78
C THR A 114 2.63 -5.15 7.95
N THR A 115 3.43 -5.04 9.02
CA THR A 115 3.41 -5.98 10.16
C THR A 115 2.44 -5.57 11.28
N HIS A 116 2.25 -4.26 11.53
CA HIS A 116 1.42 -3.78 12.65
C HIS A 116 0.03 -3.26 12.25
N ARG A 117 -0.27 -3.15 10.96
CA ARG A 117 -1.64 -2.89 10.50
C ARG A 117 -2.28 -4.19 10.02
N GLY A 118 -2.25 -5.19 10.90
CA GLY A 118 -3.12 -6.35 10.77
C GLY A 118 -4.57 -5.88 10.60
N SER A 119 -5.30 -6.57 9.73
CA SER A 119 -6.75 -6.47 9.55
C SER A 119 -7.33 -5.21 8.89
N ALA A 120 -6.91 -3.98 9.22
CA ALA A 120 -7.68 -2.80 8.79
C ALA A 120 -7.40 -2.28 7.36
N GLY A 121 -6.34 -2.73 6.69
CA GLY A 121 -5.90 -2.18 5.40
C GLY A 121 -6.35 -2.96 4.15
N CYS A 122 -6.79 -4.21 4.29
CA CYS A 122 -7.32 -5.04 3.19
C CYS A 122 -8.85 -5.20 3.30
N ALA A 123 -9.46 -4.24 3.98
CA ALA A 123 -10.83 -4.16 4.34
C ALA A 123 -11.58 -3.36 3.28
N VAL A 124 -12.30 -4.04 2.39
CA VAL A 124 -13.15 -3.32 1.43
C VAL A 124 -14.44 -2.95 2.14
N ALA A 125 -14.57 -1.66 2.40
CA ALA A 125 -15.73 -0.99 2.93
C ALA A 125 -16.86 -0.99 1.87
N VAL A 126 -17.93 -1.76 2.08
CA VAL A 126 -19.16 -1.69 1.25
C VAL A 126 -20.22 -0.91 2.02
N ARG A 127 -20.92 0.00 1.33
CA ARG A 127 -22.05 0.75 1.88
C ARG A 127 -23.30 -0.13 1.81
N PRO A 128 -24.10 -0.25 2.88
CA PRO A 128 -25.35 -1.00 2.80
C PRO A 128 -26.29 -0.36 1.78
N HIS A 129 -26.91 -1.19 0.94
CA HIS A 129 -27.83 -0.76 -0.10
C HIS A 129 -29.11 -0.19 0.52
N GLY A 130 -29.38 1.07 0.19
CA GLY A 130 -30.63 1.74 0.52
C GLY A 130 -30.36 3.20 0.85
N TRP A 131 -30.11 3.99 -0.19
CA TRP A 131 -30.48 5.41 -0.37
C TRP A 131 -30.03 5.80 -1.79
N ALA A 132 -31.01 5.96 -2.67
CA ALA A 132 -30.97 6.89 -3.79
C ALA A 132 -31.75 8.14 -3.35
#